data_AF-A0A8X7R3Z2-F1
#
_entry.id   AF-A0A8X7R3Z2-F1
#
_cell.length_a   1.000
_cell.length_b   1.000
_cell.length_c   1.000
_cell.angle_alpha   90.00
_cell.angle_beta   90.00
_cell.angle_gamma   90.00
#
_symmetry.space_group_name_H-M   'P 1'
#
loop_
_entity.id
_entity.type
_entity.pdbx_description
1 polymer ?
#
loop_
_entity_poly.entity_id
_entity_poly.type
_entity_poly.pdbx_seq_one_letter_code
_entity_poly.pdbx_strand_id
1 'polypeptide(L)'
;MYRDIVEWRGQNPPPASMMIISDQVVRDGDLSWDLARLQQRTQYNLVLAYSKERYDSSSDVLTSGRWEWKKLLGSEDNNNNNRIETRIELSAMLCCKSCNFECQSRVKFRKYLSSYKHARQEYVYPTRSEPDRVTENWGRHYPAAATPEHAAAKILVWWDMFDCPIPEVYDARRVRPSIEAAFRKLGYSGPVSITAYGDFNVTPDHVLRGLTSTGVDVAHTIYDVTYKRMYGDLLEGQESNTTPTNIMVISDTHKIFAFATVGLPQKQKHKLFLAYSCRPYKMLNLLTCAKWLWHSLLEEEVSEERKYIGESESRAMFYSKLCFCDWKGPDYKSRLDDFKTHLLSEEHAQEEYKITAFLELKRKMRNLSLLVQYDREQWREANFSY
;
A
#
# COMPACT_ATOMS: atom_id res chain seq x y z
N MET A 1 16.54 -8.16 -16.72
CA MET A 1 16.52 -7.60 -15.36
C MET A 1 15.62 -8.41 -14.43
N TYR A 2 14.28 -8.36 -14.52
CA TYR A 2 13.41 -9.10 -13.58
C TYR A 2 13.72 -10.61 -13.49
N ARG A 3 13.82 -11.29 -14.64
CA ARG A 3 14.20 -12.72 -14.69
C ARG A 3 15.54 -13.00 -13.99
N ASP A 4 16.55 -12.18 -14.26
CA ASP A 4 17.88 -12.35 -13.66
C ASP A 4 17.84 -12.13 -12.14
N ILE A 5 17.00 -11.21 -11.65
CA ILE A 5 16.73 -11.00 -10.22
C ILE A 5 16.06 -12.23 -9.60
N VAL A 6 15.07 -12.84 -10.27
CA VAL A 6 14.43 -14.09 -9.82
C VAL A 6 15.44 -15.23 -9.73
N GLU A 7 16.20 -15.46 -10.80
CA GLU A 7 17.21 -16.53 -10.88
C GLU A 7 18.31 -16.37 -9.83
N TRP A 8 18.86 -15.16 -9.70
CA TRP A 8 19.90 -14.87 -8.72
C TRP A 8 19.43 -15.13 -7.29
N ARG A 9 18.20 -14.75 -6.94
CA ARG A 9 17.62 -15.00 -5.61
C ARG A 9 17.49 -16.49 -5.30
N GLY A 10 17.15 -17.31 -6.30
CA GLY A 10 17.07 -18.77 -6.13
C GLY A 10 18.41 -19.40 -5.73
N GLN A 11 19.52 -18.77 -6.10
CA GLN A 11 20.88 -19.23 -5.80
C GLN A 11 21.50 -18.54 -4.58
N ASN A 12 20.95 -17.39 -4.17
CA ASN A 12 21.51 -16.53 -3.13
C ASN A 12 20.44 -16.23 -2.08
N PRO A 13 20.17 -17.13 -1.10
CA PRO A 13 19.19 -16.89 -0.05
C PRO A 13 19.64 -15.76 0.90
N PRO A 14 18.71 -15.13 1.64
CA PRO A 14 19.06 -14.13 2.66
C PRO A 14 19.95 -14.73 3.78
N PRO A 15 20.84 -13.95 4.40
CA PRO A 15 21.07 -12.52 4.17
C PRO A 15 21.99 -12.26 2.97
N ALA A 16 21.48 -11.59 1.94
CA ALA A 16 22.27 -11.16 0.79
C ALA A 16 21.90 -9.72 0.39
N SER A 17 22.83 -9.03 -0.26
CA SER A 17 22.64 -7.65 -0.72
C SER A 17 22.49 -7.59 -2.23
N MET A 18 21.55 -6.77 -2.71
CA MET A 18 21.31 -6.55 -4.13
C MET A 18 21.33 -5.05 -4.43
N MET A 19 22.21 -4.64 -5.34
CA MET A 19 22.22 -3.30 -5.88
C MET A 19 21.49 -3.27 -7.23
N ILE A 20 20.52 -2.38 -7.38
CA ILE A 20 19.76 -2.20 -8.62
C ILE A 20 20.02 -0.79 -9.15
N ILE A 21 20.58 -0.72 -10.36
CA ILE A 21 20.84 0.53 -11.07
C ILE A 21 19.74 0.68 -12.14
N SER A 22 18.66 1.39 -11.83
CA SER A 22 17.53 1.57 -12.75
C SER A 22 16.56 2.67 -12.31
N ASP A 23 16.14 3.52 -13.25
CA ASP A 23 15.03 4.47 -13.02
C ASP A 23 13.66 3.76 -12.95
N GLN A 24 13.55 2.52 -13.45
CA GLN A 24 12.26 1.79 -13.52
C GLN A 24 11.75 1.35 -12.15
N VAL A 25 12.63 1.23 -11.16
CA VAL A 25 12.25 0.90 -9.78
C VAL A 25 11.62 2.12 -9.07
N VAL A 26 11.97 3.34 -9.49
CA VAL A 26 11.51 4.59 -8.88
C VAL A 26 10.14 5.04 -9.42
N ARG A 27 9.73 4.59 -10.62
CA ARG A 27 8.53 5.09 -11.33
C ARG A 27 7.26 4.23 -11.12
N ASP A 28 7.05 3.63 -9.95
CA ASP A 28 5.94 2.68 -9.72
C ASP A 28 5.85 1.59 -10.80
N GLY A 29 7.00 1.15 -11.32
CA GLY A 29 7.09 0.11 -12.34
C GLY A 29 6.89 -1.29 -11.76
N ASP A 30 6.65 -2.27 -12.62
CA ASP A 30 6.39 -3.67 -12.24
C ASP A 30 7.51 -4.32 -11.41
N LEU A 31 8.71 -3.74 -11.43
CA LEU A 31 9.82 -4.21 -10.60
C LEU A 31 9.69 -3.79 -9.13
N SER A 32 9.03 -2.66 -8.85
CA SER A 32 8.87 -2.08 -7.50
C SER A 32 8.04 -3.00 -6.59
N TRP A 33 6.93 -3.54 -7.09
CA TRP A 33 6.02 -4.33 -6.27
C TRP A 33 6.60 -5.69 -5.86
N ASP A 34 7.35 -6.36 -6.74
CA ASP A 34 7.98 -7.66 -6.42
C ASP A 34 9.06 -7.48 -5.36
N LEU A 35 9.86 -6.41 -5.47
CA LEU A 35 10.87 -6.05 -4.50
C LEU A 35 10.24 -5.67 -3.15
N ALA A 36 9.17 -4.87 -3.15
CA ALA A 36 8.44 -4.52 -1.93
C ALA A 36 7.88 -5.77 -1.22
N ARG A 37 7.33 -6.74 -1.97
CA ARG A 37 6.85 -8.02 -1.41
C ARG A 37 7.97 -8.93 -0.94
N LEU A 38 9.08 -8.98 -1.69
CA LEU A 38 10.28 -9.71 -1.31
C LEU A 38 10.77 -9.23 0.05
N GLN A 39 10.84 -7.91 0.23
CA GLN A 39 11.23 -7.28 1.48
C GLN A 39 10.36 -7.64 2.66
N GLN A 40 9.07 -7.91 2.45
CA GLN A 40 8.17 -8.37 3.52
C GLN A 40 8.41 -9.85 3.89
N ARG A 41 8.94 -10.67 2.96
CA ARG A 41 9.20 -12.10 3.19
C ARG A 41 10.61 -12.41 3.66
N THR A 42 11.57 -11.58 3.27
CA THR A 42 13.00 -11.92 3.30
C THR A 42 13.84 -10.72 3.70
N GLN A 43 14.98 -10.98 4.33
CA GLN A 43 15.91 -9.95 4.81
C GLN A 43 16.92 -9.49 3.74
N TYR A 44 16.56 -9.49 2.46
CA TYR A 44 17.45 -8.94 1.44
C TYR A 44 17.70 -7.45 1.70
N ASN A 45 18.97 -7.06 1.63
CA ASN A 45 19.38 -5.67 1.70
C ASN A 45 19.37 -5.06 0.30
N LEU A 46 18.51 -4.08 0.04
CA LEU A 46 18.35 -3.46 -1.27
C LEU A 46 19.03 -2.09 -1.32
N VAL A 47 19.84 -1.88 -2.35
CA VAL A 47 20.60 -0.65 -2.63
C VAL A 47 20.19 -0.17 -4.03
N LEU A 48 19.90 1.12 -4.21
CA LEU A 48 19.33 1.61 -5.47
C LEU A 48 20.13 2.78 -6.04
N ALA A 49 20.41 2.74 -7.34
CA ALA A 49 20.98 3.87 -8.06
C ALA A 49 20.13 4.27 -9.28
N TYR A 50 19.97 5.57 -9.51
CA TYR A 50 19.08 6.13 -10.54
C TYR A 50 19.72 7.31 -11.28
N SER A 51 19.31 7.54 -12.52
CA SER A 51 19.84 8.60 -13.39
C SER A 51 19.20 9.97 -13.14
N LYS A 52 17.91 10.00 -12.79
CA LYS A 52 17.20 11.25 -12.49
C LYS A 52 16.38 11.09 -11.22
N GLU A 53 16.67 11.90 -10.21
CA GLU A 53 15.81 12.02 -9.04
C GLU A 53 14.55 12.78 -9.46
N ARG A 54 13.41 12.09 -9.50
CA ARG A 54 12.13 12.77 -9.27
C ARG A 54 11.75 12.49 -7.83
N TYR A 55 11.40 13.56 -7.10
CA TYR A 55 10.78 13.46 -5.80
C TYR A 55 9.42 12.77 -5.96
N ASP A 56 9.43 11.44 -5.95
CA ASP A 56 8.27 10.69 -5.51
C ASP A 56 8.54 10.29 -4.07
N SER A 57 7.81 10.94 -3.15
CA SER A 57 7.93 10.72 -1.70
C SER A 57 7.36 9.35 -1.27
N SER A 58 7.04 8.49 -2.24
CA SER A 58 6.24 7.29 -2.07
C SER A 58 6.83 6.08 -2.83
N SER A 59 8.13 5.83 -2.74
CA SER A 59 8.66 4.54 -3.23
C SER A 59 8.37 3.43 -2.22
N ASP A 60 7.60 2.41 -2.64
CA ASP A 60 7.23 1.24 -1.82
C ASP A 60 8.40 0.31 -1.46
N VAL A 61 9.58 0.53 -2.05
CA VAL A 61 10.78 -0.26 -1.79
C VAL A 61 11.67 0.47 -0.79
N LEU A 62 11.89 -0.15 0.36
CA LEU A 62 12.87 0.33 1.35
C LEU A 62 14.28 0.09 0.81
N THR A 63 15.16 1.07 0.89
CA THR A 63 16.54 0.93 0.40
C THR A 63 17.50 1.35 1.50
N SER A 64 18.52 0.55 1.79
CA SER A 64 19.55 0.90 2.78
C SER A 64 20.46 2.03 2.30
N GLY A 65 20.46 2.31 1.01
CA GLY A 65 21.03 3.53 0.45
C GLY A 65 20.49 3.83 -0.94
N ARG A 66 20.57 5.10 -1.30
CA ARG A 66 20.15 5.64 -2.59
C ARG A 66 21.30 6.47 -3.17
N TRP A 67 21.59 6.27 -4.45
CA TRP A 67 22.64 7.00 -5.14
C TRP A 67 22.13 7.59 -6.45
N GLU A 68 22.47 8.84 -6.69
CA GLU A 68 22.44 9.36 -8.04
C GLU A 68 23.57 8.68 -8.84
N TRP A 69 23.21 8.04 -9.95
CA TRP A 69 24.15 7.32 -10.81
C TRP A 69 25.35 8.17 -11.19
N LYS A 70 25.14 9.46 -11.49
CA LYS A 70 26.22 10.39 -11.81
C LYS A 70 27.18 10.62 -10.64
N LYS A 71 26.68 10.67 -9.41
CA LYS A 71 27.50 10.82 -8.20
C LYS A 71 28.26 9.54 -7.87
N LEU A 72 27.68 8.38 -8.18
CA LEU A 72 28.35 7.09 -7.99
C LEU A 72 29.51 6.89 -8.98
N LEU A 73 29.42 7.50 -10.16
CA LEU A 73 30.47 7.50 -11.17
C LEU A 73 31.50 8.64 -11.01
N GLY A 74 31.13 9.71 -10.32
CA GLY A 74 32.03 10.82 -10.02
C GLY A 74 32.93 10.46 -8.86
N SER A 75 34.23 10.33 -9.11
CA SER A 75 35.19 10.42 -8.01
C SER A 75 35.17 11.87 -7.51
N GLU A 76 35.02 12.07 -6.19
CA GLU A 76 35.64 13.23 -5.58
C GLU A 76 37.16 13.00 -5.58
N ASP A 77 37.77 13.06 -6.76
CA ASP A 77 39.22 13.12 -6.90
C ASP A 77 39.66 14.53 -6.50
N ASN A 78 39.73 14.76 -5.19
CA ASN A 78 40.77 15.62 -4.64
C ASN A 78 42.10 14.93 -4.91
N ASN A 79 42.65 15.26 -6.08
CA ASN A 79 44.07 15.40 -6.35
C ASN A 79 44.95 14.33 -5.67
N ASN A 80 44.95 13.12 -6.19
CA ASN A 80 46.14 12.26 -6.16
C ASN A 80 46.07 11.22 -7.28
N ASN A 81 47.03 11.31 -8.19
CA ASN A 81 47.31 10.35 -9.27
C ASN A 81 47.80 9.01 -8.72
N ASN A 82 46.97 8.30 -7.95
CA ASN A 82 47.15 6.89 -7.70
C ASN A 82 46.04 6.13 -8.40
N ARG A 83 46.29 5.80 -9.67
CA ARG A 83 45.56 4.74 -10.38
C ARG A 83 45.52 3.52 -9.45
N ILE A 84 44.36 3.24 -8.89
CA ILE A 84 44.12 1.98 -8.19
C ILE A 84 44.15 0.89 -9.27
N GLU A 85 45.32 0.32 -9.49
CA GLU A 85 45.54 -0.85 -10.32
C GLU A 85 45.04 -2.08 -9.54
N THR A 86 43.72 -2.20 -9.40
CA THR A 86 43.11 -3.45 -8.89
C THR A 86 43.04 -4.45 -10.03
N ARG A 87 44.17 -5.13 -10.25
CA ARG A 87 44.27 -6.34 -11.06
C ARG A 87 43.54 -7.48 -10.35
N ILE A 88 42.21 -7.46 -10.43
CA ILE A 88 41.43 -8.70 -10.38
C ILE A 88 40.93 -8.87 -11.82
N GLU A 89 41.60 -9.71 -12.60
CA GLU A 89 41.10 -10.13 -13.92
C GLU A 89 39.86 -11.02 -13.74
N LEU A 90 38.74 -10.41 -13.33
CA LEU A 90 37.44 -11.02 -13.51
C LEU A 90 37.17 -10.99 -15.02
N SER A 91 37.30 -12.15 -15.68
CA SER A 91 36.92 -12.34 -17.08
C SER A 91 35.43 -12.02 -17.24
N ALA A 92 35.11 -10.76 -17.56
CA ALA A 92 33.74 -10.32 -17.73
C ALA A 92 33.10 -11.02 -18.94
N MET A 93 31.96 -11.68 -18.71
CA MET A 93 31.12 -12.25 -19.76
C MET A 93 30.27 -11.15 -20.40
N LEU A 94 30.30 -11.06 -21.72
CA LEU A 94 29.42 -10.20 -22.52
C LEU A 94 28.25 -11.03 -23.01
N CYS A 95 27.04 -10.69 -22.56
CA CYS A 95 25.82 -11.45 -22.84
C CYS A 95 24.80 -10.60 -23.60
N CYS A 96 24.23 -11.17 -24.66
CA CYS A 96 23.02 -10.66 -25.32
C CYS A 96 21.84 -11.55 -24.92
N LYS A 97 20.98 -11.04 -24.03
CA LYS A 97 19.84 -11.80 -23.51
C LYS A 97 18.74 -12.02 -24.55
N SER A 98 18.55 -11.11 -25.51
CA SER A 98 17.54 -11.23 -26.57
C SER A 98 17.78 -12.43 -27.49
N CYS A 99 19.03 -12.87 -27.59
CA CYS A 99 19.44 -13.97 -28.47
C CYS A 99 20.15 -15.11 -27.73
N ASN A 100 20.23 -15.03 -26.40
CA ASN A 100 20.96 -15.95 -25.53
C ASN A 100 22.41 -16.20 -26.00
N PHE A 101 23.11 -15.16 -26.43
CA PHE A 101 24.51 -15.22 -26.89
C PHE A 101 25.45 -14.75 -25.79
N GLU A 102 26.53 -15.48 -25.54
CA GLU A 102 27.51 -15.12 -24.51
C GLU A 102 28.94 -15.27 -25.06
N CYS A 103 29.82 -14.33 -24.74
CA CYS A 103 31.24 -14.43 -25.08
C CYS A 103 32.12 -13.56 -24.17
N GLN A 104 33.41 -13.86 -24.09
CA GLN A 104 34.38 -13.07 -23.32
C GLN A 104 35.08 -12.00 -24.17
N SER A 105 34.97 -12.08 -25.51
CA SER A 105 35.68 -11.19 -26.42
C SER A 105 34.83 -10.00 -26.82
N ARG A 106 35.29 -8.79 -26.46
CA ARG A 106 34.65 -7.53 -26.85
C ARG A 106 34.51 -7.37 -28.37
N VAL A 107 35.51 -7.85 -29.13
CA VAL A 107 35.49 -7.82 -30.60
C VAL A 107 34.43 -8.77 -31.15
N LYS A 108 34.38 -10.01 -30.65
CA LYS A 108 33.35 -10.98 -31.05
C LYS A 108 31.94 -10.48 -30.70
N PHE A 109 31.77 -9.88 -29.52
CA PHE A 109 30.49 -9.32 -29.10
C PHE A 109 30.04 -8.16 -30.00
N ARG A 110 30.91 -7.20 -30.31
CA ARG A 110 30.57 -6.10 -31.25
C ARG A 110 30.20 -6.63 -32.63
N LYS A 111 30.98 -7.57 -33.18
CA LYS A 111 30.66 -8.21 -34.47
C LYS A 111 29.32 -8.93 -34.42
N TYR A 112 29.02 -9.57 -33.29
CA TYR A 112 27.74 -10.23 -33.05
C TYR A 112 26.58 -9.23 -33.00
N LEU A 113 26.70 -8.10 -32.29
CA LEU A 113 25.66 -7.05 -32.25
C LEU A 113 25.38 -6.46 -33.63
N SER A 114 26.41 -6.29 -34.47
CA SER A 114 26.23 -5.83 -35.86
C SER A 114 25.75 -6.93 -36.83
N SER A 115 25.48 -8.15 -36.35
CA SER A 115 25.07 -9.25 -37.22
C SER A 115 23.60 -9.16 -37.62
N TYR A 116 23.28 -9.63 -38.82
CA TYR A 116 21.90 -9.77 -39.29
C TYR A 116 21.03 -10.57 -38.30
N LYS A 117 21.60 -11.61 -37.67
CA LYS A 117 20.89 -12.43 -36.68
C LYS A 117 20.43 -11.61 -35.48
N HIS A 118 21.28 -10.73 -34.97
CA HIS A 118 20.94 -9.86 -33.84
C HIS A 118 19.91 -8.80 -34.26
N ALA A 119 20.16 -8.08 -35.36
CA ALA A 119 19.25 -7.06 -35.89
C ALA A 119 17.84 -7.62 -36.18
N ARG A 120 17.76 -8.83 -36.76
CA ARG A 120 16.47 -9.50 -37.00
C ARG A 120 15.76 -9.85 -35.70
N GLN A 121 16.48 -10.31 -34.68
CA GLN A 121 15.89 -10.65 -33.39
C GLN A 121 15.35 -9.40 -32.69
N GLU A 122 16.08 -8.28 -32.72
CA GLU A 122 15.61 -6.99 -32.19
C GLU A 122 14.41 -6.44 -32.95
N TYR A 123 14.33 -6.68 -34.27
CA TYR A 123 13.15 -6.29 -35.05
C TYR A 123 11.90 -7.10 -34.70
N VAL A 124 12.04 -8.42 -34.52
CA VAL A 124 10.91 -9.30 -34.16
C VAL A 124 10.48 -9.09 -32.70
N TYR A 125 11.45 -8.84 -31.82
CA TYR A 125 11.24 -8.61 -30.39
C TYR A 125 11.88 -7.28 -29.98
N PRO A 126 11.28 -6.14 -30.38
CA PRO A 126 11.81 -4.84 -30.03
C PRO A 126 11.85 -4.69 -28.51
N THR A 127 12.95 -4.13 -28.00
CA THR A 127 13.06 -3.77 -26.58
C THR A 127 11.96 -2.77 -26.27
N ARG A 128 10.86 -3.23 -25.66
CA ARG A 128 9.75 -2.36 -25.27
C ARG A 128 10.28 -1.32 -24.30
N SER A 129 9.99 -0.04 -24.56
CA SER A 129 10.28 1.08 -23.66
C SER A 129 9.43 1.03 -22.39
N GLU A 130 8.31 0.33 -22.44
CA GLU A 130 7.43 0.09 -21.30
C GLU A 130 7.46 -1.40 -20.91
N PRO A 131 7.71 -1.73 -19.63
CA PRO A 131 7.64 -3.10 -19.17
C PRO A 131 6.23 -3.67 -19.39
N ASP A 132 6.17 -4.91 -19.87
CA ASP A 132 4.91 -5.60 -20.01
C ASP A 132 4.29 -5.86 -18.64
N ARG A 133 3.02 -5.50 -18.51
CA ARG A 133 2.21 -5.67 -17.29
C ARG A 133 1.78 -7.13 -17.06
N VAL A 134 2.69 -8.09 -17.27
CA VAL A 134 2.42 -9.53 -17.26
C VAL A 134 1.94 -10.03 -15.88
N THR A 135 2.11 -9.21 -14.85
CA THR A 135 1.79 -9.55 -13.46
C THR A 135 0.51 -8.91 -12.92
N GLU A 136 -0.18 -8.05 -13.71
CA GLU A 136 -1.51 -7.53 -13.37
C GLU A 136 -2.53 -8.67 -13.14
N ASN A 137 -2.30 -9.84 -13.74
CA ASN A 137 -3.18 -11.01 -13.63
C ASN A 137 -2.81 -11.99 -12.49
N TRP A 138 -1.77 -11.71 -11.69
CA TRP A 138 -1.31 -12.63 -10.65
C TRP A 138 -2.03 -12.37 -9.32
N GLY A 139 -3.21 -12.98 -9.19
CA GLY A 139 -4.02 -12.89 -7.99
C GLY A 139 -4.69 -14.22 -7.65
N ARG A 140 -3.91 -15.25 -7.31
CA ARG A 140 -4.48 -16.49 -6.75
C ARG A 140 -3.70 -17.02 -5.55
N HIS A 141 -4.41 -16.93 -4.42
CA HIS A 141 -4.28 -17.69 -3.17
C HIS A 141 -2.94 -17.61 -2.41
N TYR A 142 -3.01 -17.05 -1.20
CA TYR A 142 -2.08 -17.35 -0.13
C TYR A 142 -2.85 -17.93 1.05
N PRO A 143 -3.08 -19.26 1.13
CA PRO A 143 -3.57 -19.85 2.35
C PRO A 143 -2.37 -20.00 3.29
N ALA A 144 -1.89 -18.89 3.85
CA ALA A 144 -1.06 -18.99 5.04
C ALA A 144 -2.04 -19.28 6.19
N ALA A 145 -2.16 -20.54 6.57
CA ALA A 145 -2.89 -20.92 7.77
C ALA A 145 -2.39 -20.08 8.96
N ALA A 146 -3.30 -19.69 9.86
CA ALA A 146 -2.96 -18.89 11.02
C ALA A 146 -1.84 -19.58 11.81
N THR A 147 -0.75 -18.86 12.09
CA THR A 147 0.23 -19.36 13.06
C THR A 147 -0.41 -19.33 14.45
N PRO A 148 -0.02 -20.21 15.40
CA PRO A 148 -0.62 -20.23 16.73
C PRO A 148 -0.63 -18.86 17.43
N GLU A 149 0.44 -18.10 17.23
CA GLU A 149 0.59 -16.72 17.71
C GLU A 149 -0.49 -15.77 17.17
N HIS A 150 -0.84 -15.89 15.88
CA HIS A 150 -1.79 -14.99 15.23
C HIS A 150 -3.23 -15.50 15.30
N ALA A 151 -3.45 -16.80 15.50
CA ALA A 151 -4.79 -17.38 15.58
C ALA A 151 -5.63 -16.74 16.70
N ALA A 152 -5.03 -16.52 17.87
CA ALA A 152 -5.68 -15.91 19.03
C ALA A 152 -5.42 -14.39 19.16
N ALA A 153 -4.60 -13.81 18.29
CA ALA A 153 -4.24 -12.39 18.33
C ALA A 153 -5.42 -11.48 18.01
N LYS A 154 -5.41 -10.27 18.59
CA LYS A 154 -6.42 -9.23 18.34
C LYS A 154 -6.54 -8.97 16.83
N ILE A 155 -7.77 -8.78 16.37
CA ILE A 155 -8.10 -8.40 15.00
C ILE A 155 -8.60 -6.96 15.03
N LEU A 156 -7.90 -6.07 14.33
CA LEU A 156 -8.26 -4.67 14.13
C LEU A 156 -8.84 -4.51 12.72
N VAL A 157 -10.03 -3.96 12.61
CA VAL A 157 -10.71 -3.74 11.33
C VAL A 157 -10.99 -2.25 11.18
N TRP A 158 -10.39 -1.65 10.16
CA TRP A 158 -10.68 -0.28 9.75
C TRP A 158 -11.47 -0.30 8.45
N TRP A 159 -12.67 0.25 8.49
CA TRP A 159 -13.65 0.11 7.42
C TRP A 159 -14.09 1.45 6.85
N ASP A 160 -13.77 1.69 5.59
CA ASP A 160 -14.24 2.82 4.81
C ASP A 160 -15.66 2.54 4.27
N MET A 161 -16.66 3.22 4.82
CA MET A 161 -18.05 3.09 4.38
C MET A 161 -18.36 3.89 3.10
N PHE A 162 -17.48 4.78 2.65
CA PHE A 162 -17.66 5.43 1.35
C PHE A 162 -17.37 4.46 0.21
N ASP A 163 -16.28 3.67 0.34
CA ASP A 163 -15.91 2.66 -0.64
C ASP A 163 -16.77 1.39 -0.50
N CYS A 164 -17.04 0.96 0.74
CA CYS A 164 -17.75 -0.29 1.05
C CYS A 164 -18.98 -0.01 1.92
N PRO A 165 -20.04 0.63 1.39
CA PRO A 165 -21.25 0.94 2.16
C PRO A 165 -22.05 -0.31 2.50
N ILE A 166 -22.91 -0.22 3.52
CA ILE A 166 -23.88 -1.27 3.80
C ILE A 166 -24.94 -1.27 2.69
N PRO A 167 -25.23 -2.42 2.05
CA PRO A 167 -26.31 -2.51 1.07
C PRO A 167 -27.67 -2.16 1.69
N GLU A 168 -28.56 -1.52 0.93
CA GLU A 168 -29.82 -0.94 1.42
C GLU A 168 -30.73 -1.92 2.20
N VAL A 169 -30.74 -3.19 1.81
CA VAL A 169 -31.60 -4.24 2.43
C VAL A 169 -30.82 -5.10 3.43
N TYR A 170 -29.55 -4.75 3.71
CA TYR A 170 -28.70 -5.53 4.60
C TYR A 170 -28.82 -5.06 6.06
N ASP A 171 -29.07 -5.99 6.99
CA ASP A 171 -29.10 -5.68 8.41
C ASP A 171 -27.67 -5.37 8.91
N ALA A 172 -27.44 -4.12 9.30
CA ALA A 172 -26.16 -3.65 9.83
C ALA A 172 -25.64 -4.48 11.01
N ARG A 173 -26.52 -5.13 11.79
CA ARG A 173 -26.14 -6.04 12.89
C ARG A 173 -25.40 -7.28 12.40
N ARG A 174 -25.49 -7.62 11.12
CA ARG A 174 -24.80 -8.77 10.54
C ARG A 174 -23.36 -8.48 10.13
N VAL A 175 -22.92 -7.22 10.07
CA VAL A 175 -21.56 -6.86 9.62
C VAL A 175 -20.49 -7.51 10.50
N ARG A 176 -20.52 -7.30 11.82
CA ARG A 176 -19.54 -7.92 12.75
C ARG A 176 -19.58 -9.45 12.66
N PRO A 177 -20.73 -10.13 12.79
CA PRO A 177 -20.80 -11.59 12.66
C PRO A 177 -20.22 -12.14 11.36
N SER A 178 -20.47 -11.48 10.22
CA SER A 178 -19.93 -11.90 8.93
C SER A 178 -18.41 -11.78 8.88
N ILE A 179 -17.84 -10.68 9.40
CA ILE A 179 -16.39 -10.50 9.50
C ILE A 179 -15.77 -11.56 10.44
N GLU A 180 -16.36 -11.78 11.61
CA GLU A 180 -15.90 -12.81 12.56
C GLU A 180 -15.95 -14.23 11.97
N ALA A 181 -16.98 -14.54 11.16
CA ALA A 181 -17.11 -15.82 10.48
C ALA A 181 -16.02 -16.02 9.42
N ALA A 182 -15.72 -14.98 8.63
CA ALA A 182 -14.68 -15.00 7.62
C ALA A 182 -13.30 -15.27 8.22
N PHE A 183 -12.98 -14.63 9.35
CA PHE A 183 -11.74 -14.87 10.09
C PHE A 183 -11.67 -16.30 10.66
N ARG A 184 -12.78 -16.80 11.21
CA ARG A 184 -12.85 -18.15 11.78
C ARG A 184 -12.59 -19.24 10.76
N LYS A 185 -13.10 -19.09 9.53
CA LYS A 185 -12.83 -20.01 8.40
C LYS A 185 -11.34 -20.10 8.06
N LEU A 186 -10.59 -19.05 8.34
CA LEU A 186 -9.14 -18.99 8.13
C LEU A 186 -8.33 -19.41 9.38
N GLY A 187 -8.99 -19.81 10.46
CA GLY A 187 -8.35 -20.23 11.71
C GLY A 187 -8.01 -19.08 12.67
N TYR A 188 -8.60 -17.91 12.49
CA TYR A 188 -8.44 -16.76 13.38
C TYR A 188 -9.66 -16.60 14.28
N SER A 189 -9.45 -16.59 15.60
CA SER A 189 -10.51 -16.54 16.61
C SER A 189 -10.26 -15.51 17.69
N GLY A 190 -9.26 -14.64 17.52
CA GLY A 190 -8.98 -13.56 18.46
C GLY A 190 -10.08 -12.48 18.51
N PRO A 191 -10.03 -11.58 19.51
CA PRO A 191 -11.03 -10.54 19.70
C PRO A 191 -11.02 -9.53 18.53
N VAL A 192 -12.21 -9.19 18.03
CA VAL A 192 -12.38 -8.26 16.90
C VAL A 192 -12.79 -6.86 17.38
N SER A 193 -12.02 -5.85 17.00
CA SER A 193 -12.34 -4.43 17.14
C SER A 193 -12.57 -3.84 15.75
N ILE A 194 -13.72 -3.19 15.54
CA ILE A 194 -14.12 -2.65 14.24
C ILE A 194 -14.38 -1.16 14.39
N THR A 195 -13.78 -0.35 13.52
CA THR A 195 -14.06 1.08 13.41
C THR A 195 -14.50 1.40 11.98
N ALA A 196 -15.74 1.88 11.86
CA ALA A 196 -16.36 2.29 10.62
C ALA A 196 -16.19 3.79 10.41
N TYR A 197 -15.64 4.20 9.27
CA TYR A 197 -15.43 5.58 8.86
C TYR A 197 -16.46 5.95 7.81
N GLY A 198 -17.18 7.04 8.02
CA GLY A 198 -18.25 7.42 7.12
C GLY A 198 -18.81 8.79 7.42
N ASP A 199 -19.68 9.24 6.54
CA ASP A 199 -20.52 10.41 6.78
C ASP A 199 -21.76 10.01 7.58
N PHE A 200 -21.69 10.21 8.89
CA PHE A 200 -22.77 9.89 9.82
C PHE A 200 -23.78 11.03 10.01
N ASN A 201 -23.62 12.17 9.31
CA ASN A 201 -24.68 13.15 9.16
C ASN A 201 -25.82 12.59 8.31
N VAL A 202 -25.47 11.91 7.22
CA VAL A 202 -26.44 11.38 6.25
C VAL A 202 -26.78 9.91 6.45
N THR A 203 -26.06 9.21 7.32
CA THR A 203 -26.33 7.79 7.60
C THR A 203 -27.62 7.60 8.41
N PRO A 204 -28.54 6.70 7.99
CA PRO A 204 -29.78 6.43 8.70
C PRO A 204 -29.56 5.91 10.14
N ASP A 205 -30.42 6.33 11.06
CA ASP A 205 -30.31 5.97 12.47
C ASP A 205 -30.39 4.46 12.73
N HIS A 206 -31.23 3.74 11.97
CA HIS A 206 -31.35 2.29 12.12
C HIS A 206 -30.05 1.57 11.75
N VAL A 207 -29.28 2.10 10.80
CA VAL A 207 -27.94 1.60 10.44
C VAL A 207 -26.96 1.84 11.59
N LEU A 208 -26.90 3.07 12.11
CA LEU A 208 -26.02 3.43 13.22
C LEU A 208 -26.31 2.59 14.47
N ARG A 209 -27.59 2.46 14.85
CA ARG A 209 -28.01 1.59 15.98
C ARG A 209 -27.66 0.13 15.72
N GLY A 210 -27.84 -0.35 14.49
CA GLY A 210 -27.46 -1.70 14.11
C GLY A 210 -25.96 -1.97 14.29
N LEU A 211 -25.11 -1.06 13.79
CA LEU A 211 -23.65 -1.16 13.96
C LEU A 211 -23.24 -1.11 15.43
N THR A 212 -23.70 -0.11 16.17
CA THR A 212 -23.27 0.14 17.55
C THR A 212 -23.79 -0.92 18.52
N SER A 213 -24.98 -1.49 18.28
CA SER A 213 -25.51 -2.62 19.06
C SER A 213 -24.61 -3.86 19.01
N THR A 214 -23.80 -3.98 17.96
CA THR A 214 -22.80 -5.04 17.81
C THR A 214 -21.39 -4.60 18.20
N GLY A 215 -21.19 -3.40 18.74
CA GLY A 215 -19.87 -2.93 19.16
C GLY A 215 -18.96 -2.58 17.99
N VAL A 216 -19.54 -2.08 16.90
CA VAL A 216 -18.79 -1.40 15.84
C VAL A 216 -18.68 0.07 16.24
N ASP A 217 -17.45 0.54 16.40
CA ASP A 217 -17.16 1.94 16.64
C ASP A 217 -17.41 2.75 15.36
N VAL A 218 -17.89 3.99 15.51
CA VAL A 218 -18.18 4.87 14.39
C VAL A 218 -17.34 6.14 14.46
N ALA A 219 -16.57 6.40 13.41
CA ALA A 219 -15.70 7.55 13.24
C ALA A 219 -16.21 8.46 12.11
N HIS A 220 -16.95 9.51 12.44
CA HIS A 220 -17.46 10.47 11.47
C HIS A 220 -16.31 11.21 10.79
N THR A 221 -16.39 11.27 9.47
CA THR A 221 -15.45 11.96 8.60
C THR A 221 -16.16 12.38 7.31
N ILE A 222 -15.44 13.07 6.43
CA ILE A 222 -15.88 13.40 5.08
C ILE A 222 -14.99 12.68 4.07
N TYR A 223 -15.55 12.40 2.89
CA TYR A 223 -14.89 11.64 1.82
C TYR A 223 -13.44 12.08 1.56
N ASP A 224 -13.22 13.38 1.43
CA ASP A 224 -11.92 13.94 1.05
C ASP A 224 -10.78 13.75 2.08
N VAL A 225 -11.11 13.46 3.34
CA VAL A 225 -10.13 13.25 4.41
C VAL A 225 -10.16 11.86 5.03
N THR A 226 -11.16 11.04 4.70
CA THR A 226 -11.37 9.71 5.30
C THR A 226 -10.11 8.87 5.25
N TYR A 227 -9.50 8.73 4.07
CA TYR A 227 -8.28 7.95 3.89
C TYR A 227 -7.12 8.44 4.79
N LYS A 228 -6.97 9.76 4.99
CA LYS A 228 -5.91 10.31 5.86
C LYS A 228 -6.17 10.01 7.32
N ARG A 229 -7.43 10.06 7.74
CA ARG A 229 -7.83 9.77 9.12
C ARG A 229 -7.65 8.30 9.44
N MET A 230 -8.09 7.42 8.54
CA MET A 230 -7.84 5.98 8.64
C MET A 230 -6.34 5.66 8.67
N TYR A 231 -5.55 6.32 7.81
CA TYR A 231 -4.10 6.14 7.78
C TYR A 231 -3.43 6.58 9.10
N GLY A 232 -3.84 7.72 9.67
CA GLY A 232 -3.36 8.17 10.97
C GLY A 232 -3.69 7.19 12.09
N ASP A 233 -4.94 6.72 12.15
CA ASP A 233 -5.38 5.75 13.16
C ASP A 233 -4.65 4.40 13.03
N LEU A 234 -4.33 3.97 11.80
CA LEU A 234 -3.52 2.78 11.53
C LEU A 234 -2.10 2.93 12.11
N LEU A 235 -1.46 4.09 11.93
CA LEU A 235 -0.12 4.35 12.47
C LEU A 235 -0.12 4.42 14.01
N GLU A 236 -1.05 5.17 14.60
CA GLU A 236 -1.19 5.26 16.07
C GLU A 236 -1.51 3.90 16.71
N GLY A 237 -2.37 3.13 16.05
CA GLY A 237 -2.72 1.77 16.47
C GLY A 237 -1.52 0.81 16.42
N GLN A 238 -0.54 1.04 15.55
CA GLN A 238 0.66 0.19 15.47
C GLN A 238 1.72 0.57 16.50
N GLU A 239 1.90 1.85 16.82
CA GLU A 239 2.85 2.29 17.84
C GLU A 239 2.48 1.82 19.25
N SER A 240 1.17 1.67 19.52
CA SER A 240 0.65 1.24 20.82
C SER A 240 0.65 -0.28 21.04
N ASN A 241 0.75 -1.09 19.99
CA ASN A 241 0.65 -2.56 20.08
C ASN A 241 2.04 -3.23 20.04
N THR A 242 2.50 -3.75 21.18
CA THR A 242 3.75 -4.51 21.28
C THR A 242 3.59 -5.99 20.88
N THR A 243 2.34 -6.46 20.75
CA THR A 243 1.96 -7.85 20.51
C THR A 243 1.53 -8.11 19.06
N PRO A 244 1.63 -9.37 18.59
CA PRO A 244 1.14 -9.76 17.28
C PRO A 244 -0.33 -9.39 17.11
N THR A 245 -0.67 -8.76 16.00
CA THR A 245 -2.00 -8.22 15.72
C THR A 245 -2.38 -8.51 14.26
N ASN A 246 -3.61 -8.91 14.04
CA ASN A 246 -4.18 -9.09 12.71
C ASN A 246 -4.87 -7.80 12.30
N ILE A 247 -4.52 -7.24 11.14
CA ILE A 247 -5.04 -5.97 10.66
C ILE A 247 -5.85 -6.22 9.39
N MET A 248 -7.09 -5.75 9.37
CA MET A 248 -7.95 -5.72 8.19
C MET A 248 -8.26 -4.30 7.78
N VAL A 249 -8.10 -4.02 6.49
CA VAL A 249 -8.54 -2.76 5.88
C VAL A 249 -9.63 -3.07 4.86
N ILE A 250 -10.78 -2.39 4.99
CA ILE A 250 -11.91 -2.49 4.06
C ILE A 250 -12.00 -1.16 3.32
N SER A 251 -11.44 -1.07 2.10
CA SER A 251 -11.38 0.15 1.28
C SER A 251 -10.89 -0.17 -0.14
N ASP A 252 -11.36 0.59 -1.12
CA ASP A 252 -10.86 0.56 -2.50
C ASP A 252 -9.57 1.38 -2.64
N THR A 253 -9.29 2.29 -1.70
CA THR A 253 -8.07 3.12 -1.63
C THR A 253 -6.91 2.41 -0.91
N HIS A 254 -6.74 1.12 -1.20
CA HIS A 254 -5.79 0.21 -0.53
C HIS A 254 -4.29 0.55 -0.74
N LYS A 255 -3.94 1.30 -1.80
CA LYS A 255 -2.53 1.65 -2.09
C LYS A 255 -1.90 2.51 -1.01
N ILE A 256 -2.69 3.39 -0.38
CA ILE A 256 -2.19 4.34 0.62
C ILE A 256 -1.83 3.60 1.93
N PHE A 257 -2.56 2.53 2.25
CA PHE A 257 -2.28 1.69 3.41
C PHE A 257 -1.05 0.79 3.20
N ALA A 258 -0.55 0.66 1.96
CA ALA A 258 0.69 -0.05 1.69
C ALA A 258 1.90 0.63 2.32
N PHE A 259 1.96 1.96 2.31
CA PHE A 259 3.07 2.70 2.92
C PHE A 259 3.15 2.50 4.44
N ALA A 260 2.02 2.57 5.15
CA ALA A 260 1.98 2.35 6.60
C ALA A 260 2.42 0.93 7.00
N THR A 261 2.22 -0.05 6.14
CA THR A 261 2.46 -1.46 6.45
C THR A 261 3.78 -2.00 5.91
N VAL A 262 4.31 -1.46 4.79
CA VAL A 262 5.60 -1.84 4.19
C VAL A 262 6.77 -1.06 4.79
N GLY A 263 6.55 0.20 5.19
CA GLY A 263 7.58 1.11 5.69
C GLY A 263 8.06 0.82 7.12
N LEU A 264 7.38 -0.05 7.87
CA LEU A 264 7.72 -0.29 9.27
C LEU A 264 8.73 -1.43 9.43
N PRO A 265 9.79 -1.24 10.25
CA PRO A 265 10.82 -2.26 10.53
C PRO A 265 10.28 -3.57 11.12
N GLN A 266 9.04 -3.61 11.61
CA GLN A 266 8.42 -4.76 12.27
C GLN A 266 7.74 -5.73 11.30
N LYS A 267 8.44 -6.10 10.23
CA LYS A 267 7.98 -6.91 9.09
C LYS A 267 7.35 -8.28 9.41
N GLN A 268 7.27 -8.70 10.67
CA GLN A 268 6.85 -10.07 11.02
C GLN A 268 5.81 -10.20 12.15
N LYS A 269 5.40 -9.11 12.82
CA LYS A 269 4.43 -9.19 13.93
C LYS A 269 2.97 -9.09 13.52
N HIS A 270 2.67 -8.54 12.34
CA HIS A 270 1.29 -8.25 11.95
C HIS A 270 0.90 -9.02 10.70
N LYS A 271 -0.31 -9.60 10.69
CA LYS A 271 -0.91 -10.23 9.50
C LYS A 271 -1.90 -9.26 8.89
N LEU A 272 -1.83 -9.07 7.58
CA LEU A 272 -2.66 -8.11 6.86
C LEU A 272 -3.76 -8.81 6.06
N PHE A 273 -4.96 -8.25 6.11
CA PHE A 273 -6.18 -8.71 5.45
C PHE A 273 -6.82 -7.53 4.72
N LEU A 274 -7.46 -7.79 3.58
CA LEU A 274 -8.12 -6.73 2.80
C LEU A 274 -9.53 -7.12 2.40
N ALA A 275 -10.44 -6.17 2.41
CA ALA A 275 -11.67 -6.25 1.63
C ALA A 275 -11.86 -4.97 0.81
N TYR A 276 -12.56 -5.08 -0.30
CA TYR A 276 -12.79 -3.98 -1.24
C TYR A 276 -14.09 -4.22 -2.01
N SER A 277 -14.69 -3.15 -2.53
CA SER A 277 -15.92 -3.23 -3.32
C SER A 277 -15.64 -3.92 -4.66
N CYS A 278 -14.46 -3.66 -5.22
CA CYS A 278 -14.01 -4.15 -6.52
C CYS A 278 -12.53 -4.55 -6.47
N ARG A 279 -12.16 -5.59 -7.24
CA ARG A 279 -10.77 -6.05 -7.28
C ARG A 279 -9.88 -4.95 -7.86
N PRO A 280 -8.75 -4.63 -7.19
CA PRO A 280 -7.76 -3.73 -7.77
C PRO A 280 -7.28 -4.26 -9.12
N TYR A 281 -7.27 -3.39 -10.12
CA TYR A 281 -6.77 -3.73 -11.46
C TYR A 281 -5.25 -4.00 -11.48
N LYS A 282 -4.50 -3.42 -10.53
CA LYS A 282 -3.06 -3.65 -10.36
C LYS A 282 -2.78 -4.54 -9.16
N MET A 283 -1.73 -5.36 -9.28
CA MET A 283 -1.25 -6.17 -8.17
C MET A 283 -0.77 -5.28 -7.01
N LEU A 284 -1.05 -5.70 -5.78
CA LEU A 284 -0.67 -4.94 -4.59
C LEU A 284 0.74 -5.29 -4.13
N ASN A 285 1.46 -4.26 -3.72
CA ASN A 285 2.79 -4.35 -3.10
C ASN A 285 2.70 -5.06 -1.74
N LEU A 286 1.48 -5.19 -1.20
CA LEU A 286 1.19 -5.79 0.09
C LEU A 286 1.03 -7.30 0.08
N LEU A 287 1.77 -7.99 0.95
CA LEU A 287 1.55 -9.39 1.25
C LEU A 287 0.40 -9.55 2.24
N THR A 288 -0.78 -9.87 1.72
CA THR A 288 -1.99 -10.12 2.51
C THR A 288 -2.19 -11.62 2.73
N CYS A 289 -2.71 -12.00 3.91
CA CYS A 289 -3.10 -13.36 4.26
C CYS A 289 -4.41 -13.77 3.59
N ALA A 290 -5.38 -12.86 3.45
CA ALA A 290 -6.59 -13.11 2.68
C ALA A 290 -7.19 -11.82 2.14
N LYS A 291 -8.06 -11.97 1.14
CA LYS A 291 -8.76 -10.89 0.46
C LYS A 291 -10.21 -11.27 0.21
N TRP A 292 -11.12 -10.33 0.39
CA TRP A 292 -12.55 -10.51 0.09
C TRP A 292 -13.08 -9.42 -0.83
N LEU A 293 -14.09 -9.78 -1.62
CA LEU A 293 -15.02 -8.80 -2.14
C LEU A 293 -16.01 -8.46 -1.03
N TRP A 294 -16.33 -7.18 -0.85
CA TRP A 294 -17.19 -6.70 0.22
C TRP A 294 -18.56 -7.40 0.23
N HIS A 295 -19.23 -7.51 -0.92
CA HIS A 295 -20.51 -8.20 -1.00
C HIS A 295 -20.42 -9.68 -0.60
N SER A 296 -19.38 -10.40 -1.05
CA SER A 296 -19.18 -11.80 -0.67
C SER A 296 -18.89 -11.97 0.82
N LEU A 297 -18.25 -10.99 1.45
CA LEU A 297 -18.00 -10.99 2.89
C LEU A 297 -19.32 -10.87 3.67
N LEU A 298 -20.27 -10.07 3.18
CA LEU A 298 -21.58 -9.89 3.81
C LEU A 298 -22.54 -11.08 3.60
N GLU A 299 -22.37 -11.83 2.51
CA GLU A 299 -23.15 -13.04 2.22
C GLU A 299 -22.75 -14.26 3.06
N GLU A 300 -21.65 -14.19 3.82
CA GLU A 300 -21.19 -15.34 4.60
C GLU A 300 -22.26 -15.83 5.60
N GLU A 301 -22.63 -17.11 5.47
CA GLU A 301 -23.58 -17.77 6.37
C GLU A 301 -23.05 -17.73 7.81
N VAL A 302 -23.83 -17.11 8.69
CA VAL A 302 -23.60 -17.13 10.13
C VAL A 302 -24.41 -18.31 10.67
N SER A 303 -23.73 -19.38 11.10
CA SER A 303 -24.41 -20.50 11.78
C SER A 303 -25.15 -19.96 13.01
N GLU A 304 -26.45 -20.28 13.13
CA GLU A 304 -27.41 -19.76 14.11
C GLU A 304 -27.10 -20.09 15.59
N GLU A 305 -25.92 -20.63 15.90
CA GLU A 305 -25.54 -21.09 17.23
C GLU A 305 -25.27 -19.96 18.23
N ARG A 306 -25.10 -18.72 17.75
CA ARG A 306 -25.16 -17.53 18.60
C ARG A 306 -26.56 -16.92 18.56
N LYS A 307 -27.53 -17.60 19.17
CA LYS A 307 -28.69 -16.90 19.74
C LYS A 307 -28.14 -15.76 20.60
N TYR A 308 -28.57 -14.53 20.28
CA TYR A 308 -28.32 -13.29 21.02
C TYR A 308 -28.02 -13.58 22.50
N ILE A 309 -26.74 -13.62 22.86
CA ILE A 309 -26.35 -13.39 24.24
C ILE A 309 -26.74 -11.94 24.47
N GLY A 310 -27.64 -11.73 25.43
CA GLY A 310 -28.47 -10.53 25.56
C GLY A 310 -27.71 -9.21 25.56
N GLU A 311 -28.49 -8.12 25.59
CA GLU A 311 -28.09 -6.72 25.76
C GLU A 311 -27.01 -6.51 26.85
N SER A 312 -25.79 -6.96 26.59
CA SER A 312 -24.60 -6.37 27.14
C SER A 312 -24.48 -5.08 26.36
N GLU A 313 -24.66 -3.95 27.04
CA GLU A 313 -24.40 -2.62 26.49
C GLU A 313 -23.04 -2.63 25.79
N SER A 314 -23.06 -2.87 24.49
CA SER A 314 -21.88 -2.82 23.68
C SER A 314 -21.44 -1.37 23.69
N ARG A 315 -20.33 -1.06 24.39
CA ARG A 315 -19.76 0.30 24.46
C ARG A 315 -19.08 0.64 23.14
N ALA A 316 -19.84 0.61 22.05
CA ALA A 316 -19.42 1.22 20.79
C ALA A 316 -19.06 2.67 21.06
N MET A 317 -17.93 3.08 20.49
CA MET A 317 -17.40 4.42 20.64
C MET A 317 -17.77 5.27 19.44
N PHE A 318 -18.05 6.53 19.71
CA PHE A 318 -18.38 7.52 18.71
C PHE A 318 -17.22 8.53 18.63
N TYR A 319 -16.76 8.83 17.42
CA TYR A 319 -15.68 9.77 17.17
C TYR A 319 -16.08 10.74 16.07
N SER A 320 -15.80 12.04 16.23
CA SER A 320 -15.67 12.96 15.08
C SER A 320 -14.19 13.09 14.75
N LYS A 321 -13.82 12.76 13.51
CA LYS A 321 -12.45 12.92 12.98
C LYS A 321 -12.27 14.26 12.26
N LEU A 322 -13.23 15.17 12.38
CA LEU A 322 -13.17 16.53 11.85
C LEU A 322 -12.82 17.54 12.95
N CYS A 323 -13.34 17.35 14.15
CA CYS A 323 -13.15 18.28 15.26
C CYS A 323 -11.97 17.86 16.16
N PHE A 324 -11.26 18.86 16.69
CA PHE A 324 -10.26 18.69 17.75
C PHE A 324 -10.85 18.90 19.16
N CYS A 325 -12.17 19.06 19.27
CA CYS A 325 -12.82 19.19 20.57
C CYS A 325 -12.51 17.94 21.41
N ASP A 326 -12.10 18.16 22.66
CA ASP A 326 -11.71 17.10 23.59
C ASP A 326 -12.92 16.26 23.98
N TRP A 327 -13.32 15.37 23.09
CA TRP A 327 -14.28 14.29 23.34
C TRP A 327 -13.61 13.16 24.14
N LYS A 328 -12.89 13.54 25.19
CA LYS A 328 -12.07 12.66 26.04
C LYS A 328 -12.50 12.68 27.51
N GLY A 329 -13.73 13.11 27.81
CA GLY A 329 -14.34 12.93 29.12
C GLY A 329 -14.98 11.54 29.30
N PRO A 330 -14.96 10.93 30.51
CA PRO A 330 -15.53 9.62 30.78
C PRO A 330 -17.07 9.56 30.71
N ASP A 331 -17.76 10.70 30.87
CA ASP A 331 -19.24 10.76 30.93
C ASP A 331 -19.93 11.04 29.59
N TYR A 332 -19.22 11.58 28.60
CA TYR A 332 -19.81 11.96 27.30
C TYR A 332 -19.79 10.81 26.26
N LYS A 333 -19.34 9.62 26.69
CA LYS A 333 -19.04 8.49 25.80
C LYS A 333 -20.04 7.35 26.00
N SER A 334 -21.05 7.28 25.15
CA SER A 334 -21.73 6.02 24.74
C SER A 334 -23.06 6.23 24.01
N ARG A 335 -23.60 7.46 23.97
CA ARG A 335 -24.96 7.69 23.44
C ARG A 335 -24.94 8.27 22.03
N LEU A 336 -25.69 7.62 21.15
CA LEU A 336 -25.89 8.03 19.77
C LEU A 336 -26.50 9.44 19.66
N ASP A 337 -27.40 9.80 20.58
CA ASP A 337 -28.11 11.09 20.53
C ASP A 337 -27.17 12.27 20.84
N ASP A 338 -26.24 12.12 21.78
CA ASP A 338 -25.22 13.13 22.09
C ASP A 338 -24.27 13.33 20.90
N PHE A 339 -23.88 12.22 20.26
CA PHE A 339 -23.08 12.25 19.03
C PHE A 339 -23.78 12.99 17.90
N LYS A 340 -25.06 12.67 17.63
CA LYS A 340 -25.88 13.36 16.61
C LYS A 340 -26.05 14.84 16.93
N THR A 341 -26.27 15.19 18.21
CA THR A 341 -26.38 16.58 18.66
C THR A 341 -25.09 17.35 18.38
N HIS A 342 -23.93 16.77 18.64
CA HIS A 342 -22.65 17.37 18.30
C HIS A 342 -22.49 17.57 16.79
N LEU A 343 -22.82 16.56 15.97
CA LEU A 343 -22.69 16.66 14.53
C LEU A 343 -23.59 17.77 13.92
N LEU A 344 -24.71 18.07 14.57
CA LEU A 344 -25.61 19.17 14.20
C LEU A 344 -25.19 20.54 14.76
N SER A 345 -24.11 20.59 15.56
CA SER A 345 -23.65 21.83 16.17
C SER A 345 -23.01 22.78 15.16
N GLU A 346 -23.11 24.08 15.42
CA GLU A 346 -22.44 25.10 14.61
C GLU A 346 -20.91 24.93 14.63
N GLU A 347 -20.35 24.51 15.77
CA GLU A 347 -18.92 24.24 15.92
C GLU A 347 -18.45 23.14 14.95
N HIS A 348 -19.19 22.03 14.87
CA HIS A 348 -18.89 20.95 13.93
C HIS A 348 -18.97 21.43 12.47
N ALA A 349 -20.04 22.15 12.12
CA ALA A 349 -20.21 22.71 10.78
C ALA A 349 -19.08 23.68 10.39
N GLN A 350 -18.61 24.51 11.32
CA GLN A 350 -17.50 25.42 11.10
C GLN A 350 -16.17 24.66 10.85
N GLU A 351 -15.89 23.60 11.61
CA GLU A 351 -14.69 22.78 11.39
C GLU A 351 -14.72 22.03 10.06
N GLU A 352 -15.87 21.45 9.70
CA GLU A 352 -16.07 20.81 8.39
C GLU A 352 -15.86 21.81 7.23
N TYR A 353 -16.39 23.03 7.36
CA TYR A 353 -16.21 24.09 6.37
C TYR A 353 -14.72 24.48 6.23
N LYS A 354 -13.99 24.66 7.34
CA LYS A 354 -12.55 24.99 7.32
C LYS A 354 -11.74 23.92 6.59
N ILE A 355 -12.01 22.64 6.87
CA ILE A 355 -11.33 21.51 6.23
C ILE A 355 -11.63 21.53 4.72
N THR A 356 -12.89 21.66 4.33
CA THR A 356 -13.32 21.66 2.93
C THR A 356 -12.70 22.82 2.16
N ALA A 357 -12.79 24.04 2.70
CA ALA A 357 -12.19 25.24 2.11
C ALA A 357 -10.67 25.12 1.93
N PHE A 358 -9.97 24.56 2.93
CA PHE A 358 -8.54 24.30 2.83
C PHE A 358 -8.19 23.31 1.71
N LEU A 359 -8.96 22.24 1.57
CA LEU A 359 -8.76 21.25 0.51
C LEU A 359 -9.01 21.82 -0.88
N GLU A 360 -10.05 22.63 -1.05
CA GLU A 360 -10.31 23.35 -2.29
C GLU A 360 -9.16 24.29 -2.66
N LEU A 361 -8.65 25.06 -1.69
CA LEU A 361 -7.50 25.92 -1.90
C LEU A 361 -6.27 25.12 -2.34
N LYS A 362 -5.99 24.00 -1.66
CA LYS A 362 -4.88 23.10 -2.01
C LYS A 362 -5.02 22.52 -3.42
N ARG A 363 -6.24 22.14 -3.83
CA ARG A 363 -6.55 21.69 -5.20
C ARG A 363 -6.27 22.79 -6.22
N LYS A 364 -6.74 24.02 -5.96
CA LYS A 364 -6.49 25.20 -6.82
C LYS A 364 -4.99 25.47 -6.97
N MET A 365 -4.24 25.49 -5.87
CA MET A 365 -2.79 25.69 -5.90
C MET A 365 -2.05 24.58 -6.67
N ARG A 366 -2.43 23.32 -6.49
CA ARG A 366 -1.87 22.20 -7.25
C ARG A 366 -2.12 22.35 -8.76
N ASN A 367 -3.34 22.71 -9.14
CA ASN A 367 -3.69 22.91 -10.54
C ASN A 367 -2.89 24.05 -11.18
N LEU A 368 -2.73 25.18 -10.47
CA LEU A 368 -1.89 26.29 -10.92
C LEU A 368 -0.43 25.85 -11.08
N SER A 369 0.12 25.07 -10.14
CA SER A 369 1.47 24.54 -10.25
C SER A 369 1.65 23.62 -11.47
N LEU A 370 0.66 22.81 -11.80
CA LEU A 370 0.69 21.92 -12.98
C LEU A 370 0.63 22.72 -14.29
N LEU A 371 -0.19 23.77 -14.35
CA LEU A 371 -0.23 24.68 -15.50
C LEU A 371 1.13 25.37 -15.71
N VAL A 372 1.73 25.91 -14.64
CA VAL A 372 3.07 26.52 -14.72
C VAL A 372 4.13 25.52 -15.18
N GLN A 373 4.04 24.27 -14.73
CA GLN A 373 4.96 23.22 -15.19
C GLN A 373 4.77 22.94 -16.69
N TYR A 374 3.52 22.79 -17.13
CA TYR A 374 3.19 22.57 -18.54
C TYR A 374 3.71 23.71 -19.42
N ASP A 375 3.46 24.97 -19.05
CA ASP A 375 3.93 26.13 -19.80
C ASP A 375 5.47 26.18 -19.88
N ARG A 376 6.17 25.81 -18.81
CA ARG A 376 7.65 25.70 -18.81
C ARG A 376 8.15 24.59 -19.73
N GLU A 377 7.48 23.44 -19.75
CA GLU A 377 7.84 22.33 -20.62
C GLU A 377 7.62 22.70 -22.10
N GLN A 378 6.48 23.31 -22.44
CA GLN A 378 6.19 23.81 -23.79
C GLN A 378 7.16 24.92 -24.24
N TRP A 379 7.50 25.86 -23.35
CA TRP A 379 8.47 26.91 -23.64
C TRP A 379 9.88 26.35 -23.90
N ARG A 380 10.27 25.26 -23.20
CA ARG A 380 11.55 24.58 -23.44
C ARG A 380 11.56 23.82 -24.77
N GLU A 381 10.47 23.13 -25.10
CA GLU A 381 10.33 22.43 -26.38
C GLU A 381 10.40 23.41 -27.57
N ALA A 382 9.75 24.57 -27.45
CA ALA A 382 9.75 25.59 -28.50
C ALA A 382 11.12 26.30 -28.70
N ASN A 383 11.96 26.38 -27.66
CA ASN A 383 13.20 27.17 -27.70
C ASN A 383 14.50 26.34 -27.71
N PHE A 384 14.44 25.01 -27.53
CA PHE A 384 15.61 24.13 -27.56
C PHE A 384 15.54 23.05 -28.66
N SER A 385 14.59 23.15 -29.60
CA SER A 385 14.57 22.38 -30.83
C SER A 385 15.39 23.06 -31.93
N TYR A 386 16.73 23.01 -31.82
CA TYR A 386 17.67 23.36 -32.89
C TYR A 386 18.86 22.41 -32.91
#